data_AF-A0A7J6VFA3-F1
#
_entry.id   AF-A0A7J6VFA3-F1
#
_cell.length_a   1.000
_cell.length_b   1.000
_cell.length_c   1.000
_cell.angle_alpha   90.00
_cell.angle_beta   90.00
_cell.angle_gamma   90.00
#
_symmetry.space_group_name_H-M   'P 1'
#
loop_
_entity.id
_entity.type
_entity.pdbx_description
1 polymer ?
#
loop_
_entity_poly.entity_id
_entity_poly.type
_entity_poly.pdbx_seq_one_letter_code
_entity_poly.pdbx_strand_id
1 'polypeptide(L)'
;MEEEEAAAVRRRHVNEYTKKLLNHKELDSRVRKRREDFRAVKKEYAKTEDDLKALQSVGQIIGEVLRPLDNERLIVKASSGPRYVVGCRSKVDKEKLTAGTRVVLDMTTLTIMRPLPREVDPVVYNMLHEDPGNVSYSAVGGLSDQIRELRESIELPLMNPELFLRVGIKPPKTLLARAIASNIDANFLKVVSSAIIDKYIGESARLIREMFGYARDHQPCIIFMDEIDAIGGRRFSEGTSADREIQRTLMELLNQLDGFDQLGKVKMIMATNRPDVLDPALLRPGRLDRKIEIPLPNEQSRMEILKIHAAGVAKLGEIDYEAVVKLAEGFNGADLRNVCTEAGMFAIRAERDYVIQEDFMKGVLLYGPPGTGKTLLARAIASNIDANFLKVVSSAIIDKYIGESARLIREMFGYARDHQPCIIFMDEIDAIGGRRFSEGTSADREIQRTLMELLNQLDGFDQLGKVKMIMATNRPDVLDPALLRPGRLDRKIEIPLPNEQSRMEILKIHAAGVAKLGEIDYEAVVKLAEGFNGADLRNVCTEAGMFAIRAERDYVIQEDFMKAVRKLNEAKKLESSSHYNADFGKD
;
A
#
# COMPACT_ATOMS: atom_id res chain seq x y z
N MET A 1 -89.23 44.99 -9.30
CA MET A 1 -88.93 44.77 -10.73
C MET A 1 -87.47 45.11 -11.05
N GLU A 2 -86.96 46.30 -10.72
CA GLU A 2 -85.55 46.67 -11.00
C GLU A 2 -84.50 45.77 -10.30
N GLU A 3 -84.73 45.35 -9.04
CA GLU A 3 -83.80 44.43 -8.35
C GLU A 3 -83.77 43.01 -8.94
N GLU A 4 -84.89 42.51 -9.45
CA GLU A 4 -84.96 41.20 -10.11
C GLU A 4 -84.24 41.21 -11.46
N GLU A 5 -84.36 42.31 -12.20
CA GLU A 5 -83.69 42.49 -13.50
C GLU A 5 -82.17 42.63 -13.31
N ALA A 6 -81.72 43.39 -12.31
CA ALA A 6 -80.30 43.48 -11.95
C ALA A 6 -79.74 42.13 -11.46
N ALA A 7 -80.52 41.35 -10.69
CA ALA A 7 -80.14 40.00 -10.28
C ALA A 7 -80.06 39.02 -11.47
N ALA A 8 -80.96 39.15 -12.46
CA ALA A 8 -80.93 38.34 -13.67
C ALA A 8 -79.72 38.64 -14.56
N VAL A 9 -79.37 39.92 -14.73
CA VAL A 9 -78.16 40.35 -15.45
C VAL A 9 -76.90 39.86 -14.74
N ARG A 10 -76.83 39.98 -13.40
CA ARG A 10 -75.72 39.44 -12.60
C ARG A 10 -75.59 37.93 -12.76
N ARG A 11 -76.70 37.17 -12.73
CA ARG A 11 -76.70 35.71 -12.97
C ARG A 11 -76.22 35.34 -14.37
N ARG A 12 -76.57 36.11 -15.40
CA ARG A 12 -76.06 35.89 -16.78
C ARG A 12 -74.55 36.08 -16.86
N HIS A 13 -74.01 37.17 -16.31
CA HIS A 13 -72.57 37.41 -16.30
C HIS A 13 -71.79 36.40 -15.46
N VAL A 14 -72.34 35.98 -14.31
CA VAL A 14 -71.74 34.90 -13.50
C VAL A 14 -71.70 33.60 -14.30
N ASN A 15 -72.79 33.23 -14.99
CA ASN A 15 -72.81 32.01 -15.83
C ASN A 15 -71.83 32.07 -17.00
N GLU A 16 -71.67 33.23 -17.65
CA GLU A 16 -70.64 33.42 -18.68
C GLU A 16 -69.22 33.30 -18.11
N TYR A 17 -68.97 33.86 -16.93
CA TYR A 17 -67.70 33.71 -16.24
C TYR A 17 -67.43 32.25 -15.86
N THR A 18 -68.42 31.53 -15.33
CA THR A 18 -68.30 30.10 -14.98
C THR A 18 -68.00 29.25 -16.21
N LYS A 19 -68.63 29.54 -17.36
CA LYS A 19 -68.32 28.87 -18.64
C LYS A 19 -66.88 29.12 -19.09
N LYS A 20 -66.40 30.36 -19.00
CA LYS A 20 -64.99 30.68 -19.31
C LYS A 20 -64.01 29.99 -18.35
N LEU A 21 -64.36 29.90 -17.06
CA LEU A 21 -63.55 29.23 -16.05
C LEU A 21 -63.45 27.71 -16.31
N LEU A 22 -64.55 27.07 -16.70
CA LEU A 22 -64.56 25.66 -17.10
C LEU A 22 -63.68 25.43 -18.34
N ASN A 23 -63.81 26.26 -19.37
CA ASN A 23 -62.95 26.20 -20.56
C ASN A 23 -61.46 26.38 -20.22
N HIS A 24 -61.14 27.29 -19.30
CA HIS A 24 -59.75 27.49 -18.85
C HIS A 24 -59.20 26.23 -18.16
N LYS A 25 -59.99 25.59 -17.29
CA LYS A 25 -59.60 24.33 -16.63
C LYS A 25 -59.35 23.20 -17.62
N GLU A 26 -60.20 23.07 -18.66
CA GLU A 26 -59.99 22.08 -19.71
C GLU A 26 -58.73 22.36 -20.55
N LEU A 27 -58.51 23.63 -20.90
CA LEU A 27 -57.31 24.06 -21.63
C LEU A 27 -56.04 23.81 -20.82
N ASP A 28 -56.04 24.13 -19.53
CA ASP A 28 -54.90 23.86 -18.63
C ASP A 28 -54.56 22.38 -18.59
N SER A 29 -55.56 21.51 -18.47
CA SER A 29 -55.37 20.05 -18.48
C SER A 29 -54.78 19.57 -19.82
N ARG A 30 -55.29 20.08 -20.95
CA ARG A 30 -54.75 19.77 -22.29
C ARG A 30 -53.32 20.26 -22.49
N VAL A 31 -53.01 21.47 -22.03
CA VAL A 31 -51.65 22.04 -22.11
C VAL A 31 -50.69 21.24 -21.25
N ARG A 32 -51.11 20.85 -20.04
CA ARG A 32 -50.30 20.01 -19.15
C ARG A 32 -49.99 18.66 -19.80
N LYS A 33 -50.99 17.96 -20.33
CA LYS A 33 -50.81 16.68 -21.02
C LYS A 33 -49.88 16.81 -22.22
N ARG A 34 -50.10 17.80 -23.10
CA ARG A 34 -49.21 18.05 -24.25
C ARG A 34 -47.78 18.42 -23.84
N ARG A 35 -47.58 19.12 -22.73
CA ARG A 35 -46.24 19.42 -22.20
C ARG A 35 -45.54 18.16 -21.69
N GLU A 36 -46.27 17.26 -21.03
CA GLU A 36 -45.74 15.96 -20.59
C GLU A 36 -45.36 15.09 -21.80
N ASP A 37 -46.25 14.97 -22.79
CA ASP A 37 -45.98 14.24 -24.04
C ASP A 37 -44.76 14.81 -24.78
N PHE A 38 -44.69 16.15 -24.92
CA PHE A 38 -43.55 16.81 -25.56
C PHE A 38 -42.22 16.55 -24.81
N ARG A 39 -42.24 16.52 -23.48
CA ARG A 39 -41.04 16.19 -22.68
C ARG A 39 -40.61 14.74 -22.90
N ALA A 40 -41.55 13.80 -22.98
CA ALA A 40 -41.27 12.40 -23.25
C ALA A 40 -40.64 12.23 -24.65
N VAL A 41 -41.28 12.77 -25.69
CA VAL A 41 -40.78 12.71 -27.07
C VAL A 41 -39.43 13.40 -27.21
N LYS A 42 -39.20 14.53 -26.53
CA LYS A 42 -37.90 15.21 -26.55
C LYS A 42 -36.78 14.35 -25.95
N LYS A 43 -37.06 13.61 -24.87
CA LYS A 43 -36.08 12.71 -24.25
C LYS A 43 -35.75 11.53 -25.17
N GLU A 44 -36.77 10.99 -25.84
CA GLU A 44 -36.59 9.90 -26.80
C GLU A 44 -35.82 10.37 -28.03
N TYR A 45 -36.18 11.52 -28.59
CA TYR A 45 -35.46 12.14 -29.71
C TYR A 45 -33.97 12.34 -29.37
N ALA A 46 -33.66 12.88 -28.18
CA ALA A 46 -32.28 13.06 -27.74
C ALA A 46 -31.50 11.74 -27.69
N LYS A 47 -32.12 10.68 -27.15
CA LYS A 47 -31.51 9.35 -27.13
C LYS A 47 -31.24 8.81 -28.54
N THR A 48 -32.23 8.91 -29.44
CA THR A 48 -32.06 8.43 -30.83
C THR A 48 -31.03 9.24 -31.61
N GLU A 49 -30.93 10.54 -31.35
CA GLU A 49 -29.91 11.39 -31.97
C GLU A 49 -28.51 11.04 -31.46
N ASP A 50 -28.36 10.76 -30.16
CA ASP A 50 -27.11 10.32 -29.55
C ASP A 50 -26.67 8.94 -30.07
N ASP A 51 -27.60 8.00 -30.23
CA ASP A 51 -27.33 6.67 -30.82
C ASP A 51 -26.84 6.79 -32.27
N LEU A 52 -27.45 7.69 -33.07
CA LEU A 52 -27.00 7.97 -34.43
C LEU A 52 -25.60 8.61 -34.48
N LYS A 53 -25.30 9.51 -33.55
CA LYS A 53 -23.95 10.10 -33.42
C LYS A 53 -22.92 9.06 -32.99
N ALA A 54 -23.28 8.13 -32.11
CA ALA A 54 -22.39 7.05 -31.66
C ALA A 54 -22.00 6.13 -32.83
N LEU A 55 -22.92 5.83 -33.74
CA LEU A 55 -22.64 5.01 -34.95
C LEU A 55 -21.64 5.67 -35.91
N GLN A 56 -21.56 7.00 -35.93
CA GLN A 56 -20.57 7.73 -36.75
C GLN A 56 -19.16 7.68 -36.14
N SER A 57 -19.04 7.35 -34.85
CA SER A 57 -17.74 7.24 -34.20
C SER A 57 -17.06 5.92 -34.58
N VAL A 58 -15.89 6.01 -35.19
CA VAL A 58 -15.07 4.84 -35.53
C VAL A 58 -14.21 4.48 -34.33
N GLY A 59 -14.02 3.18 -34.10
CA GLY A 59 -13.11 2.68 -33.08
C GLY A 59 -11.69 3.22 -33.27
N GLN A 60 -10.95 3.33 -32.17
CA GLN A 60 -9.58 3.80 -32.17
C GLN A 60 -8.68 2.73 -31.55
N ILE A 61 -7.44 2.59 -32.03
CA ILE A 61 -6.49 1.59 -31.54
C ILE A 61 -5.74 2.17 -30.36
N ILE A 62 -5.64 1.42 -29.26
CA ILE A 62 -4.82 1.81 -28.11
C ILE A 62 -3.38 1.34 -28.35
N GLY A 63 -2.42 2.20 -28.02
CA GLY A 63 -1.01 1.86 -28.04
C GLY A 63 -0.23 2.57 -26.95
N GLU A 64 1.02 2.15 -26.77
CA GLU A 64 1.97 2.70 -25.81
C GLU A 64 3.18 3.26 -26.55
N VAL A 65 3.56 4.51 -26.23
CA VAL A 65 4.74 5.16 -26.80
C VAL A 65 5.98 4.48 -26.23
N LEU A 66 6.79 3.84 -27.07
CA LEU A 66 8.05 3.22 -26.63
C LEU A 66 9.17 4.24 -26.57
N ARG A 67 9.37 4.97 -27.67
CA ARG A 67 10.47 5.94 -27.80
C ARG A 67 10.16 6.95 -28.90
N PRO A 68 10.51 8.24 -28.71
CA PRO A 68 10.57 9.19 -29.83
C PRO A 68 11.70 8.80 -30.79
N LEU A 69 11.40 8.72 -32.08
CA LEU A 69 12.41 8.55 -33.13
C LEU A 69 12.94 9.91 -33.55
N ASP A 70 12.02 10.79 -33.95
CA ASP A 70 12.28 12.15 -34.43
C ASP A 70 11.28 13.14 -33.79
N ASN A 71 11.44 14.44 -34.06
CA ASN A 71 10.51 15.48 -33.61
C ASN A 71 9.06 15.32 -34.14
N GLU A 72 8.85 14.50 -35.17
CA GLU A 72 7.53 14.26 -35.78
C GLU A 72 7.01 12.83 -35.67
N ARG A 73 7.91 11.86 -35.40
CA ARG A 73 7.62 10.43 -35.48
C ARG A 73 7.97 9.74 -34.18
N LEU A 74 7.01 8.97 -33.66
CA LEU A 74 7.14 8.20 -32.43
C LEU A 74 6.95 6.72 -32.75
N ILE A 75 7.67 5.86 -32.03
CA ILE A 75 7.43 4.41 -32.09
C ILE A 75 6.36 4.08 -31.06
N VAL A 76 5.24 3.55 -31.52
CA VAL A 76 4.13 3.11 -30.66
C VAL A 76 3.93 1.61 -30.82
N LYS A 77 3.84 0.91 -29.69
CA LYS A 77 3.43 -0.49 -29.64
C LYS A 77 1.91 -0.53 -29.54
N ALA A 78 1.22 -1.10 -30.53
CA ALA A 78 -0.22 -1.29 -30.44
C ALA A 78 -0.54 -2.40 -29.42
N SER A 79 -1.72 -2.33 -28.81
CA SER A 79 -2.20 -3.39 -27.90
C SER A 79 -2.31 -4.75 -28.60
N SER A 80 -2.44 -4.79 -29.92
CA SER A 80 -2.40 -6.01 -30.73
C SER A 80 -1.02 -6.68 -30.80
N GLY A 81 0.05 -6.02 -30.31
CA GLY A 81 1.42 -6.53 -30.31
C GLY A 81 2.43 -5.86 -31.28
N PRO A 82 2.09 -5.52 -32.54
CA PRO A 82 3.04 -4.95 -33.48
C PRO A 82 3.44 -3.52 -33.09
N ARG A 83 4.63 -3.13 -33.56
CA ARG A 83 5.20 -1.80 -33.35
C ARG A 83 5.07 -0.99 -34.63
N TYR A 84 4.52 0.21 -34.52
CA TYR A 84 4.32 1.13 -35.63
C TYR A 84 5.15 2.40 -35.42
N VAL A 85 5.60 2.99 -36.52
CA VAL A 85 6.15 4.35 -36.53
C VAL A 85 5.00 5.27 -36.91
N VAL A 86 4.59 6.10 -35.96
CA VAL A 86 3.36 6.89 -36.08
C VAL A 86 3.67 8.37 -36.02
N GLY A 87 2.92 9.16 -36.79
CA GLY A 87 2.96 10.61 -36.74
C GLY A 87 2.12 11.15 -35.58
N CYS A 88 2.50 12.31 -35.06
CA CYS A 88 1.72 13.03 -34.06
C CYS A 88 0.84 14.11 -34.71
N ARG A 89 -0.43 14.20 -34.30
CA ARG A 89 -1.31 15.30 -34.71
C ARG A 89 -0.83 16.61 -34.08
N SER A 90 -0.85 17.71 -34.84
CA SER A 90 -0.35 19.02 -34.41
C SER A 90 -1.07 19.63 -33.18
N LYS A 91 -2.23 19.10 -32.80
CA LYS A 91 -2.98 19.52 -31.61
C LYS A 91 -2.50 18.86 -30.31
N VAL A 92 -1.66 17.82 -30.38
CA VAL A 92 -1.19 17.09 -29.21
C VAL A 92 0.16 17.64 -28.75
N ASP A 93 0.27 17.95 -27.46
CA ASP A 93 1.52 18.42 -26.85
C ASP A 93 2.57 17.31 -26.87
N LYS A 94 3.64 17.52 -27.64
CA LYS A 94 4.73 16.53 -27.79
C LYS A 94 5.51 16.31 -26.49
N GLU A 95 5.59 17.32 -25.63
CA GLU A 95 6.30 17.24 -24.34
C GLU A 95 5.65 16.24 -23.37
N LYS A 96 4.34 16.05 -23.48
CA LYS A 96 3.59 15.09 -22.66
C LYS A 96 3.70 13.65 -23.18
N LEU A 97 4.23 13.45 -24.38
CA LEU A 97 4.41 12.13 -24.99
C LEU A 97 5.76 11.54 -24.61
N THR A 98 5.91 11.19 -23.34
CA THR A 98 7.08 10.47 -22.85
C THR A 98 6.96 8.97 -23.12
N ALA A 99 8.08 8.26 -23.08
CA ALA A 99 8.10 6.81 -23.16
C ALA A 99 7.23 6.20 -22.03
N GLY A 100 6.35 5.27 -22.38
CA GLY A 100 5.34 4.67 -21.51
C GLY A 100 3.97 5.35 -21.55
N THR A 101 3.82 6.50 -22.22
CA THR A 101 2.52 7.17 -22.33
C THR A 101 1.59 6.37 -23.22
N ARG A 102 0.37 6.08 -22.73
CA ARG A 102 -0.68 5.47 -23.55
C ARG A 102 -1.28 6.51 -24.49
N VAL A 103 -1.46 6.12 -25.73
CA VAL A 103 -1.97 6.98 -26.79
C VAL A 103 -3.02 6.25 -27.59
N VAL A 104 -3.92 7.03 -28.19
CA VAL A 104 -4.90 6.52 -29.11
C VAL A 104 -4.46 6.82 -30.53
N LEU A 105 -4.44 5.78 -31.33
CA LEU A 105 -4.15 5.80 -32.75
C LEU A 105 -5.45 5.73 -33.54
N ASP A 106 -5.52 6.51 -34.60
CA ASP A 106 -6.56 6.33 -35.60
C ASP A 106 -6.41 4.97 -36.31
N MET A 107 -7.52 4.26 -36.56
CA MET A 107 -7.50 2.94 -37.20
C MET A 107 -7.02 3.01 -38.66
N THR A 108 -7.28 4.12 -39.36
CA THR A 108 -6.98 4.23 -40.79
C THR A 108 -5.57 4.77 -41.05
N THR A 109 -5.18 5.82 -40.34
CA THR A 109 -3.90 6.52 -40.58
C THR A 109 -2.80 6.14 -39.60
N LEU A 110 -3.12 5.41 -38.53
CA LEU A 110 -2.19 5.11 -37.44
C LEU A 110 -1.51 6.37 -36.91
N THR A 111 -2.23 7.49 -36.81
CA THR A 111 -1.72 8.75 -36.25
C THR A 111 -2.17 8.91 -34.80
N ILE A 112 -1.31 9.50 -33.96
CA ILE A 112 -1.65 9.78 -32.56
C ILE A 112 -2.72 10.87 -32.51
N MET A 113 -3.91 10.50 -32.07
CA MET A 113 -5.07 11.38 -31.95
C MET A 113 -5.07 12.15 -30.63
N ARG A 114 -4.87 11.43 -29.52
CA ARG A 114 -4.83 11.97 -28.16
C ARG A 114 -4.07 11.04 -27.22
N PRO A 115 -3.41 11.57 -26.17
CA PRO A 115 -2.94 10.77 -25.06
C PRO A 115 -4.12 10.25 -24.23
N LEU A 116 -3.97 9.07 -23.64
CA LEU A 116 -4.88 8.52 -22.65
C LEU A 116 -4.21 8.52 -21.28
N PRO A 117 -4.99 8.70 -20.20
CA PRO A 117 -4.50 8.39 -18.87
C PRO A 117 -4.11 6.91 -18.78
N ARG A 118 -3.27 6.60 -17.80
CA ARG A 118 -2.88 5.22 -17.51
C ARG A 118 -4.13 4.41 -17.17
N GLU A 119 -4.28 3.25 -17.80
CA GLU A 119 -5.32 2.30 -17.41
C GLU A 119 -4.89 1.63 -16.12
N VAL A 120 -5.86 1.47 -15.22
CA VAL A 120 -5.70 0.79 -13.96
C VAL A 120 -6.28 -0.59 -14.15
N ASP A 121 -5.52 -1.63 -13.81
CA ASP A 121 -6.04 -3.00 -13.88
C ASP A 121 -7.39 -3.10 -13.15
N PRO A 122 -8.40 -3.81 -13.70
CA PRO A 122 -9.71 -3.94 -13.08
C PRO A 122 -9.66 -4.47 -11.64
N VAL A 123 -8.66 -5.31 -11.34
CA VAL A 123 -8.44 -5.85 -9.99
C VAL A 123 -8.08 -4.71 -9.02
N VAL A 124 -7.17 -3.81 -9.41
CA VAL A 124 -6.81 -2.63 -8.61
C VAL A 124 -8.00 -1.66 -8.51
N TYR A 125 -8.79 -1.52 -9.57
CA TYR A 125 -10.00 -0.70 -9.54
C TYR A 125 -11.04 -1.22 -8.54
N ASN A 126 -11.22 -2.53 -8.45
CA ASN A 126 -12.11 -3.17 -7.48
C ASN A 126 -11.62 -2.99 -6.04
N MET A 127 -10.29 -2.95 -5.81
CA MET A 127 -9.68 -2.69 -4.49
C MET A 127 -9.95 -1.27 -3.97
N LEU A 128 -10.27 -0.31 -4.85
CA LEU A 128 -10.57 1.08 -4.50
C LEU A 128 -12.01 1.30 -4.03
N HIS A 129 -12.95 0.51 -4.54
CA HIS A 129 -14.39 0.71 -4.28
C HIS A 129 -14.87 0.03 -2.99
N GLU A 130 -13.97 -0.60 -2.24
CA GLU A 130 -14.27 -0.95 -0.85
C GLU A 130 -14.21 0.32 -0.01
N ASP A 131 -15.34 1.03 0.06
CA ASP A 131 -15.50 2.16 0.99
C ASP A 131 -15.06 1.72 2.39
N PRO A 132 -14.13 2.44 3.04
CA PRO A 132 -13.68 2.10 4.39
C PRO A 132 -14.85 2.07 5.39
N GLY A 133 -16.03 2.59 5.01
CA GLY A 133 -17.20 2.75 5.86
C GLY A 133 -17.02 3.97 6.75
N ASN A 134 -18.10 4.48 7.33
CA ASN A 134 -18.03 5.62 8.25
C ASN A 134 -17.75 5.13 9.67
N VAL A 135 -16.54 4.60 9.91
CA VAL A 135 -16.15 4.05 11.22
C VAL A 135 -15.33 5.09 11.97
N SER A 136 -15.94 5.66 13.01
CA SER A 136 -15.26 6.61 13.91
C SER A 136 -14.33 5.89 14.89
N TYR A 137 -13.32 6.60 15.40
CA TYR A 137 -12.43 6.06 16.44
C TYR A 137 -13.17 5.59 17.70
N SER A 138 -14.30 6.22 18.03
CA SER A 138 -15.14 5.80 19.16
C SER A 138 -15.76 4.42 18.99
N ALA A 139 -15.82 3.88 17.78
CA ALA A 139 -16.29 2.52 17.51
C ALA A 139 -15.22 1.45 17.82
N VAL A 140 -13.95 1.85 18.00
CA VAL A 140 -12.83 0.96 18.35
C VAL A 140 -12.51 1.14 19.84
N GLY A 141 -13.10 0.32 20.70
CA GLY A 141 -12.90 0.37 22.15
C GLY A 141 -11.64 -0.35 22.62
N GLY A 142 -11.03 0.12 23.70
CA GLY A 142 -9.99 -0.60 24.44
C GLY A 142 -8.59 -0.68 23.80
N LEU A 143 -8.36 0.01 22.67
CA LEU A 143 -7.08 0.05 21.93
C LEU A 143 -6.53 1.49 21.77
N SER A 144 -6.73 2.33 22.79
CA SER A 144 -6.37 3.76 22.74
C SER A 144 -4.87 3.99 22.46
N ASP A 145 -4.00 3.16 23.03
CA ASP A 145 -2.55 3.30 22.86
C ASP A 145 -2.12 2.95 21.44
N GLN A 146 -2.62 1.84 20.89
CA GLN A 146 -2.36 1.42 19.51
C GLN A 146 -2.93 2.41 18.50
N ILE A 147 -4.14 2.95 18.75
CA ILE A 147 -4.71 4.02 17.93
C ILE A 147 -3.77 5.24 17.94
N ARG A 148 -3.26 5.64 19.11
CA ARG A 148 -2.34 6.77 19.21
C ARG A 148 -1.06 6.54 18.40
N GLU A 149 -0.40 5.39 18.57
CA GLU A 149 0.81 5.05 17.82
C GLU A 149 0.59 5.05 16.29
N LEU A 150 -0.57 4.58 15.85
CA LEU A 150 -0.91 4.55 14.44
C LEU A 150 -1.24 5.96 13.90
N ARG A 151 -1.95 6.79 14.66
CA ARG A 151 -2.17 8.21 14.33
C ARG A 151 -0.85 8.97 14.23
N GLU A 152 0.06 8.74 15.18
CA GLU A 152 1.35 9.40 15.18
C GLU A 152 2.22 9.01 13.95
N SER A 153 2.08 7.78 13.44
CA SER A 153 2.85 7.29 12.28
C SER A 153 2.23 7.63 10.92
N ILE A 154 0.91 7.81 10.83
CA ILE A 154 0.20 8.02 9.56
C ILE A 154 -0.46 9.40 9.45
N GLU A 155 -1.18 9.85 10.48
CA GLU A 155 -1.95 11.10 10.44
C GLU A 155 -1.04 12.33 10.55
N LEU A 156 -0.10 12.32 11.50
CA LEU A 156 0.83 13.44 11.71
C LEU A 156 1.62 13.81 10.43
N PRO A 157 2.25 12.86 9.69
CA PRO A 157 2.97 13.17 8.45
C PRO A 157 2.08 13.68 7.32
N LEU A 158 0.81 13.26 7.27
CA LEU A 158 -0.11 13.65 6.20
C LEU A 158 -0.71 15.04 6.44
N MET A 159 -1.04 15.35 7.70
CA MET A 159 -1.70 16.60 8.08
C MET A 159 -0.74 17.77 8.23
N ASN A 160 0.41 17.56 8.90
CA ASN A 160 1.33 18.65 9.27
C ASN A 160 2.78 18.36 8.83
N PRO A 161 3.09 18.36 7.52
CA PRO A 161 4.44 18.09 7.02
C PRO A 161 5.48 19.15 7.47
N GLU A 162 5.03 20.37 7.77
CA GLU A 162 5.91 21.48 8.19
C GLU A 162 6.59 21.26 9.55
N LEU A 163 5.96 20.49 10.46
CA LEU A 163 6.56 20.12 11.75
C LEU A 163 7.82 19.28 11.57
N PHE A 164 7.87 18.47 10.50
CA PHE A 164 9.00 17.59 10.18
C PHE A 164 10.12 18.34 9.43
N LEU A 165 9.75 19.29 8.56
CA LEU A 165 10.69 20.11 7.78
C LEU A 165 11.61 20.98 8.66
N ARG A 166 11.16 21.39 9.86
CA ARG A 166 11.96 22.20 10.81
C ARG A 166 13.14 21.44 11.43
N VAL A 167 13.17 20.11 11.33
CA VAL A 167 14.13 19.25 12.04
C VAL A 167 15.20 18.67 11.11
N GLY A 168 14.97 18.61 9.79
CA GLY A 168 16.00 18.54 8.74
C GLY A 168 17.13 17.50 8.91
N ILE A 169 16.80 16.21 8.97
CA ILE A 169 17.82 15.12 8.94
C ILE A 169 17.62 14.23 7.71
N LYS A 170 18.64 14.19 6.86
CA LYS A 170 18.69 13.31 5.67
C LYS A 170 19.11 11.87 6.00
N PRO A 171 18.60 10.86 5.27
CA PRO A 171 18.93 9.47 5.50
C PRO A 171 20.43 9.13 5.35
N PRO A 172 20.98 8.30 6.25
CA PRO A 172 22.37 7.85 6.21
C PRO A 172 22.63 6.75 5.19
N LYS A 173 21.60 6.01 4.73
CA LYS A 173 21.77 4.90 3.75
C LYS A 173 22.44 5.37 2.45
N THR A 174 22.30 6.63 2.10
CA THR A 174 23.01 7.29 0.99
C THR A 174 24.19 8.13 1.45
N LEU A 175 24.32 8.47 2.72
CA LEU A 175 25.29 9.45 3.22
C LEU A 175 26.69 8.85 3.38
N LEU A 176 26.84 7.57 3.77
CA LEU A 176 28.17 6.93 3.83
C LEU A 176 28.80 6.82 2.44
N ALA A 177 28.06 6.34 1.45
CA ALA A 177 28.58 6.17 0.10
C ALA A 177 28.70 7.51 -0.67
N ARG A 178 27.77 8.44 -0.43
CA ARG A 178 27.82 9.80 -1.02
C ARG A 178 28.85 10.69 -0.34
N ALA A 179 29.16 10.51 0.95
CA ALA A 179 30.24 11.22 1.64
C ALA A 179 31.62 10.77 1.15
N ILE A 180 31.80 9.47 0.89
CA ILE A 180 33.01 8.95 0.24
C ILE A 180 33.11 9.51 -1.19
N ALA A 181 32.00 9.55 -1.94
CA ALA A 181 31.98 10.10 -3.30
C ALA A 181 32.20 11.62 -3.35
N SER A 182 31.67 12.40 -2.40
CA SER A 182 31.85 13.85 -2.32
C SER A 182 33.22 14.26 -1.81
N ASN A 183 33.91 13.42 -1.03
CA ASN A 183 35.30 13.66 -0.65
C ASN A 183 36.29 13.29 -1.77
N ILE A 184 35.85 12.57 -2.82
CA ILE A 184 36.70 12.05 -3.90
C ILE A 184 36.33 12.66 -5.27
N ASP A 185 35.30 13.53 -5.36
CA ASP A 185 34.75 14.06 -6.63
C ASP A 185 34.50 12.95 -7.67
N ALA A 186 33.94 11.83 -7.23
CA ALA A 186 33.65 10.67 -8.07
C ALA A 186 32.15 10.46 -8.26
N ASN A 187 31.75 10.07 -9.47
CA ASN A 187 30.37 9.69 -9.76
C ASN A 187 30.01 8.41 -9.01
N PHE A 188 28.87 8.40 -8.31
CA PHE A 188 28.42 7.25 -7.53
C PHE A 188 27.20 6.60 -8.18
N LEU A 189 27.36 5.35 -8.62
CA LEU A 189 26.29 4.57 -9.25
C LEU A 189 25.82 3.48 -8.27
N LYS A 190 24.65 3.68 -7.65
CA LYS A 190 23.99 2.66 -6.82
C LYS A 190 23.11 1.78 -7.70
N VAL A 191 23.32 0.48 -7.63
CA VAL A 191 22.51 -0.51 -8.33
C VAL A 191 22.05 -1.58 -7.36
N VAL A 192 20.74 -1.81 -7.30
CA VAL A 192 20.16 -2.90 -6.52
C VAL A 192 20.03 -4.11 -7.44
N SER A 193 20.71 -5.21 -7.10
CA SER A 193 20.83 -6.37 -8.00
C SER A 193 19.47 -7.02 -8.30
N SER A 194 18.51 -6.96 -7.37
CA SER A 194 17.15 -7.47 -7.57
C SER A 194 16.41 -6.79 -8.73
N ALA A 195 16.62 -5.48 -8.95
CA ALA A 195 15.95 -4.71 -10.00
C ALA A 195 16.46 -5.02 -11.42
N ILE A 196 17.59 -5.71 -11.56
CA ILE A 196 18.15 -6.11 -12.87
C ILE A 196 17.44 -7.35 -13.40
N ILE A 197 16.95 -8.21 -12.51
CA ILE A 197 16.38 -9.54 -12.84
C ILE A 197 14.98 -9.42 -13.45
N ASP A 198 14.25 -8.34 -13.20
CA ASP A 198 12.86 -8.15 -13.62
C ASP A 198 12.67 -7.72 -15.10
N LYS A 199 13.75 -7.49 -15.85
CA LYS A 199 13.67 -7.05 -17.24
C LYS A 199 13.61 -8.24 -18.20
N TYR A 200 12.91 -8.06 -19.33
CA TYR A 200 12.70 -9.10 -20.35
C TYR A 200 13.99 -9.85 -20.73
N ILE A 201 13.86 -11.11 -21.14
CA ILE A 201 14.94 -12.02 -21.52
C ILE A 201 16.05 -11.30 -22.31
N GLY A 202 17.21 -11.11 -21.67
CA GLY A 202 18.42 -10.52 -22.28
C GLY A 202 18.60 -9.00 -22.14
N GLU A 203 17.62 -8.28 -21.58
CA GLU A 203 17.78 -6.86 -21.21
C GLU A 203 18.66 -6.68 -19.96
N SER A 204 18.60 -7.63 -19.03
CA SER A 204 19.41 -7.71 -17.82
C SER A 204 20.91 -7.63 -18.12
N ALA A 205 21.42 -8.50 -19.00
CA ALA A 205 22.80 -8.49 -19.47
C ALA A 205 23.17 -7.22 -20.26
N ARG A 206 22.24 -6.66 -21.05
CA ARG A 206 22.46 -5.38 -21.74
C ARG A 206 22.61 -4.23 -20.74
N LEU A 207 21.77 -4.19 -19.71
CA LEU A 207 21.81 -3.16 -18.68
C LEU A 207 23.15 -3.16 -17.95
N ILE A 208 23.68 -4.34 -17.62
CA ILE A 208 25.02 -4.46 -17.03
C ILE A 208 26.07 -3.86 -17.98
N ARG A 209 26.04 -4.20 -19.27
CA ARG A 209 26.96 -3.60 -20.25
C ARG A 209 26.84 -2.09 -20.38
N GLU A 210 25.62 -1.56 -20.45
CA GLU A 210 25.37 -0.12 -20.51
C GLU A 210 25.80 0.59 -19.23
N MET A 211 25.57 -0.02 -18.07
CA MET A 211 26.01 0.48 -16.76
C MET A 211 27.54 0.56 -16.68
N PHE A 212 28.24 -0.51 -17.06
CA PHE A 212 29.70 -0.51 -17.13
C PHE A 212 30.21 0.45 -18.20
N GLY A 213 29.54 0.57 -19.35
CA GLY A 213 29.87 1.55 -20.39
C GLY A 213 29.75 2.99 -19.88
N TYR A 214 28.63 3.33 -19.25
CA TYR A 214 28.42 4.63 -18.63
C TYR A 214 29.46 4.93 -17.55
N ALA A 215 29.78 3.96 -16.69
CA ALA A 215 30.82 4.11 -15.68
C ALA A 215 32.22 4.28 -16.28
N ARG A 216 32.50 3.67 -17.44
CA ARG A 216 33.75 3.89 -18.19
C ARG A 216 33.83 5.30 -18.76
N ASP A 217 32.73 5.82 -19.29
CA ASP A 217 32.67 7.14 -19.91
C ASP A 217 32.76 8.27 -18.86
N HIS A 218 32.32 8.01 -17.61
CA HIS A 218 32.18 9.03 -16.55
C HIS A 218 33.19 8.85 -15.39
N GLN A 219 34.44 8.54 -15.68
CA GLN A 219 35.51 8.37 -14.68
C GLN A 219 35.95 9.70 -14.03
N PRO A 220 36.24 9.73 -12.71
CA PRO A 220 36.25 8.62 -11.74
C PRO A 220 34.83 8.22 -11.29
N CYS A 221 34.58 6.91 -11.17
CA CYS A 221 33.25 6.38 -10.84
C CYS A 221 33.33 5.20 -9.84
N ILE A 222 32.39 5.14 -8.90
CA ILE A 222 32.23 4.03 -7.96
C ILE A 222 30.90 3.34 -8.26
N ILE A 223 30.97 2.05 -8.59
CA ILE A 223 29.78 1.20 -8.77
C ILE A 223 29.53 0.45 -7.46
N PHE A 224 28.38 0.69 -6.84
CA PHE A 224 27.93 -0.02 -5.65
C PHE A 224 26.77 -0.95 -6.00
N MET A 225 26.99 -2.26 -5.86
CA MET A 225 25.96 -3.28 -6.05
C MET A 225 25.53 -3.86 -4.71
N ASP A 226 24.25 -3.68 -4.38
CA ASP A 226 23.63 -4.26 -3.18
C ASP A 226 22.94 -5.59 -3.52
N GLU A 227 22.81 -6.46 -2.52
CA GLU A 227 22.16 -7.78 -2.62
C GLU A 227 22.65 -8.64 -3.80
N ILE A 228 23.98 -8.73 -3.98
CA ILE A 228 24.58 -9.50 -5.10
C ILE A 228 24.19 -10.99 -5.08
N ASP A 229 23.76 -11.53 -3.93
CA ASP A 229 23.24 -12.89 -3.80
C ASP A 229 21.99 -13.17 -4.66
N ALA A 230 21.27 -12.13 -5.10
CA ALA A 230 20.16 -12.27 -6.06
C ALA A 230 20.61 -12.79 -7.44
N ILE A 231 21.78 -12.35 -7.92
CA ILE A 231 22.33 -12.71 -9.25
C ILE A 231 23.48 -13.72 -9.13
N GLY A 232 24.29 -13.60 -8.08
CA GLY A 232 25.52 -14.36 -7.86
C GLY A 232 25.35 -15.61 -7.00
N GLY A 233 24.14 -16.10 -6.77
CA GLY A 233 23.91 -17.30 -5.95
C GLY A 233 24.24 -18.62 -6.68
N ARG A 234 24.78 -19.62 -5.97
CA ARG A 234 24.96 -21.00 -6.49
C ARG A 234 23.60 -21.60 -6.85
N ARG A 235 23.26 -21.62 -8.14
CA ARG A 235 22.09 -22.34 -8.65
C ARG A 235 22.54 -23.50 -9.53
N PHE A 236 22.90 -24.61 -8.91
CA PHE A 236 23.03 -25.90 -9.60
C PHE A 236 21.68 -26.62 -9.55
N SER A 237 20.71 -26.13 -10.30
CA SER A 237 19.55 -26.93 -10.68
C SER A 237 19.15 -26.58 -12.11
N GLU A 238 19.43 -27.49 -13.03
CA GLU A 238 18.95 -27.43 -14.40
C GLU A 238 17.41 -27.50 -14.37
N GLY A 239 16.71 -26.45 -14.80
CA GLY A 239 15.25 -26.58 -14.92
C GLY A 239 14.46 -25.41 -15.49
N THR A 240 14.85 -24.14 -15.32
CA THR A 240 13.99 -23.02 -15.78
C THR A 240 14.69 -21.99 -16.66
N SER A 241 13.95 -21.38 -17.58
CA SER A 241 14.42 -20.29 -18.45
C SER A 241 14.91 -19.06 -17.66
N ALA A 242 14.33 -18.81 -16.48
CA ALA A 242 14.75 -17.74 -15.58
C ALA A 242 16.14 -18.02 -14.96
N ASP A 243 16.43 -19.27 -14.59
CA ASP A 243 17.76 -19.64 -14.09
C ASP A 243 18.83 -19.53 -15.19
N ARG A 244 18.48 -19.83 -16.45
CA ARG A 244 19.38 -19.60 -17.60
C ARG A 244 19.67 -18.11 -17.82
N GLU A 245 18.70 -17.24 -17.56
CA GLU A 245 18.89 -15.79 -17.66
C GLU A 245 19.75 -15.23 -16.54
N ILE A 246 19.52 -15.67 -15.30
CA ILE A 246 20.36 -15.28 -14.16
C ILE A 246 21.79 -15.75 -14.40
N GLN A 247 21.99 -16.98 -14.88
CA GLN A 247 23.30 -17.50 -15.29
C GLN A 247 23.93 -16.67 -16.41
N ARG A 248 23.16 -16.27 -17.43
CA ARG A 248 23.67 -15.41 -18.50
C ARG A 248 24.05 -14.01 -18.00
N THR A 249 23.27 -13.45 -17.09
CA THR A 249 23.49 -12.15 -16.46
C THR A 249 24.72 -12.19 -15.55
N LEU A 250 24.88 -13.27 -14.80
CA LEU A 250 26.06 -13.56 -13.99
C LEU A 250 27.29 -13.72 -14.89
N MET A 251 27.23 -14.53 -15.96
CA MET A 251 28.33 -14.67 -16.91
C MET A 251 28.72 -13.34 -17.55
N GLU A 252 27.75 -12.50 -17.93
CA GLU A 252 28.04 -11.16 -18.44
C GLU A 252 28.71 -10.29 -17.38
N LEU A 253 28.21 -10.28 -16.14
CA LEU A 253 28.85 -9.57 -15.02
C LEU A 253 30.30 -10.05 -14.83
N LEU A 254 30.54 -11.36 -14.85
CA LEU A 254 31.87 -11.95 -14.76
C LEU A 254 32.78 -11.52 -15.92
N ASN A 255 32.26 -11.48 -17.15
CA ASN A 255 33.01 -10.99 -18.31
C ASN A 255 33.37 -9.49 -18.19
N GLN A 256 32.46 -8.67 -17.65
CA GLN A 256 32.74 -7.26 -17.39
C GLN A 256 33.78 -7.07 -16.29
N LEU A 257 33.79 -7.95 -15.28
CA LEU A 257 34.80 -7.98 -14.23
C LEU A 257 36.18 -8.41 -14.74
N ASP A 258 36.25 -9.40 -15.63
CA ASP A 258 37.53 -9.85 -16.22
C ASP A 258 38.21 -8.74 -17.05
N GLY A 259 37.42 -7.79 -17.59
CA GLY A 259 37.92 -6.61 -18.30
C GLY A 259 38.18 -5.39 -17.39
N PHE A 260 38.03 -5.52 -16.07
CA PHE A 260 37.99 -4.40 -15.13
C PHE A 260 39.39 -3.89 -14.72
N ASP A 261 40.41 -4.77 -14.69
CA ASP A 261 41.77 -4.40 -14.28
C ASP A 261 42.46 -3.39 -15.21
N GLN A 262 41.96 -3.21 -16.43
CA GLN A 262 42.46 -2.21 -17.38
C GLN A 262 41.87 -0.80 -17.13
N LEU A 263 40.91 -0.64 -16.22
CA LEU A 263 40.15 0.59 -15.98
C LEU A 263 40.61 1.27 -14.68
N GLY A 264 41.63 2.12 -14.76
CA GLY A 264 42.34 2.65 -13.59
C GLY A 264 41.54 3.48 -12.57
N LYS A 265 40.39 4.10 -12.93
CA LYS A 265 39.63 5.01 -12.03
C LYS A 265 38.18 4.58 -11.73
N VAL A 266 37.80 3.35 -12.09
CA VAL A 266 36.50 2.78 -11.68
C VAL A 266 36.74 1.82 -10.52
N LYS A 267 35.97 1.94 -9.45
CA LYS A 267 36.01 1.00 -8.32
C LYS A 267 34.65 0.38 -8.11
N MET A 268 34.64 -0.91 -7.78
CA MET A 268 33.41 -1.67 -7.57
C MET A 268 33.34 -2.16 -6.12
N ILE A 269 32.17 -1.98 -5.51
CA ILE A 269 31.85 -2.46 -4.17
C ILE A 269 30.59 -3.30 -4.28
N MET A 270 30.66 -4.54 -3.80
CA MET A 270 29.51 -5.44 -3.73
C MET A 270 29.20 -5.76 -2.26
N ALA A 271 27.91 -5.73 -1.90
CA ALA A 271 27.45 -6.08 -0.57
C ALA A 271 26.54 -7.31 -0.60
N THR A 272 26.74 -8.23 0.35
CA THR A 272 25.85 -9.37 0.60
C THR A 272 25.75 -9.63 2.09
N ASN A 273 24.58 -10.07 2.53
CA ASN A 273 24.38 -10.59 3.89
C ASN A 273 24.69 -12.09 4.00
N ARG A 274 24.88 -12.78 2.86
CA ARG A 274 25.05 -14.23 2.78
C ARG A 274 26.22 -14.57 1.85
N PRO A 275 27.47 -14.51 2.34
CA PRO A 275 28.64 -14.85 1.52
C PRO A 275 28.66 -16.32 1.08
N ASP A 276 28.05 -17.22 1.86
CA ASP A 276 28.07 -18.67 1.60
C ASP A 276 27.31 -19.08 0.34
N VAL A 277 26.32 -18.28 -0.04
CA VAL A 277 25.46 -18.53 -1.20
C VAL A 277 26.15 -18.09 -2.50
N LEU A 278 27.21 -17.29 -2.41
CA LEU A 278 27.88 -16.74 -3.60
C LEU A 278 28.58 -17.81 -4.45
N ASP A 279 28.54 -17.57 -5.76
CA ASP A 279 29.25 -18.34 -6.75
C ASP A 279 30.77 -18.18 -6.53
N PRO A 280 31.53 -19.28 -6.38
CA PRO A 280 32.98 -19.24 -6.26
C PRO A 280 33.68 -18.50 -7.41
N ALA A 281 33.05 -18.40 -8.59
CA ALA A 281 33.57 -17.67 -9.74
C ALA A 281 33.70 -16.16 -9.47
N LEU A 282 32.87 -15.57 -8.60
CA LEU A 282 32.98 -14.16 -8.22
C LEU A 282 34.19 -13.90 -7.30
N LEU A 283 34.56 -14.89 -6.49
CA LEU A 283 35.65 -14.83 -5.51
C LEU A 283 37.03 -15.17 -6.10
N ARG A 284 37.11 -15.38 -7.42
CA ARG A 284 38.38 -15.67 -8.08
C ARG A 284 39.25 -14.40 -8.18
N PRO A 285 40.58 -14.53 -8.07
CA PRO A 285 41.51 -13.43 -8.28
C PRO A 285 41.33 -12.80 -9.67
N GLY A 286 41.33 -11.46 -9.76
CA GLY A 286 40.99 -10.67 -10.95
C GLY A 286 39.55 -10.16 -10.98
N ARG A 287 38.76 -10.40 -9.92
CA ARG A 287 37.36 -9.98 -9.79
C ARG A 287 37.11 -9.35 -8.42
N LEU A 288 36.69 -10.15 -7.43
CA LEU A 288 36.55 -9.72 -6.04
C LEU A 288 37.78 -10.13 -5.24
N ASP A 289 38.84 -9.32 -5.34
CA ASP A 289 40.13 -9.63 -4.72
C ASP A 289 40.16 -9.38 -3.20
N ARG A 290 39.23 -8.56 -2.70
CA ARG A 290 39.14 -8.18 -1.29
C ARG A 290 37.78 -8.50 -0.70
N LYS A 291 37.76 -9.43 0.24
CA LYS A 291 36.63 -9.66 1.13
C LYS A 291 36.78 -8.75 2.34
N ILE A 292 35.79 -7.90 2.58
CA ILE A 292 35.70 -7.07 3.79
C ILE A 292 34.49 -7.58 4.56
N GLU A 293 34.73 -8.15 5.73
CA GLU A 293 33.67 -8.50 6.67
C GLU A 293 33.40 -7.28 7.55
N ILE A 294 32.15 -6.84 7.58
CA ILE A 294 31.72 -5.73 8.43
C ILE A 294 31.16 -6.35 9.71
N PRO A 295 31.90 -6.32 10.84
CA PRO A 295 31.40 -6.83 12.10
C PRO A 295 30.33 -5.89 12.68
N LEU A 296 29.61 -6.37 13.69
CA LEU A 296 28.74 -5.51 14.49
C LEU A 296 29.58 -4.36 15.11
N PRO A 297 29.04 -3.13 15.15
CA PRO A 297 29.78 -1.98 15.62
C PRO A 297 30.12 -2.11 17.12
N ASN A 298 31.38 -1.85 17.47
CA ASN A 298 31.86 -1.78 18.86
C ASN A 298 31.22 -0.59 19.60
N GLU A 299 31.31 -0.56 20.94
CA GLU A 299 30.73 0.51 21.78
C GLU A 299 31.12 1.92 21.31
N GLN A 300 32.41 2.13 21.00
CA GLN A 300 32.91 3.40 20.45
C GLN A 300 32.30 3.72 19.08
N SER A 301 32.22 2.74 18.18
CA SER A 301 31.62 2.92 16.85
C SER A 301 30.11 3.20 16.95
N ARG A 302 29.39 2.56 17.88
CA ARG A 302 27.98 2.84 18.16
C ARG A 302 27.81 4.27 18.67
N MET A 303 28.71 4.75 19.53
CA MET A 303 28.70 6.13 20.01
C MET A 303 28.93 7.13 18.87
N GLU A 304 29.88 6.87 17.97
CA GLU A 304 30.10 7.71 16.79
C GLU A 304 28.90 7.72 15.85
N ILE A 305 28.33 6.56 15.56
CA ILE A 305 27.11 6.43 14.73
C ILE A 305 25.95 7.20 15.36
N LEU A 306 25.75 7.06 16.67
CA LEU A 306 24.70 7.76 17.41
C LEU A 306 24.94 9.28 17.40
N LYS A 307 26.19 9.73 17.55
CA LYS A 307 26.57 11.15 17.43
C LYS A 307 26.30 11.70 16.03
N ILE A 308 26.59 10.92 14.98
CA ILE A 308 26.31 11.30 13.58
C ILE A 308 24.80 11.43 13.35
N HIS A 309 23.99 10.47 13.81
CA HIS A 309 22.53 10.55 13.68
C HIS A 309 21.94 11.67 14.54
N ALA A 310 22.49 11.90 15.72
CA ALA A 310 22.06 12.96 16.60
C ALA A 310 22.57 14.34 16.14
N ALA A 311 23.58 14.46 15.29
CA ALA A 311 24.16 15.74 14.89
C ALA A 311 23.16 16.66 14.17
N GLY A 312 22.16 16.07 13.49
CA GLY A 312 21.08 16.83 12.84
C GLY A 312 19.83 17.05 13.72
N VAL A 313 19.77 16.49 14.93
CA VAL A 313 18.60 16.65 15.82
C VAL A 313 18.77 17.93 16.65
N ALA A 314 17.73 18.76 16.73
CA ALA A 314 17.68 19.86 17.69
C ALA A 314 17.58 19.30 19.11
N LYS A 315 18.61 19.54 19.94
CA LYS A 315 18.72 18.99 21.31
C LYS A 315 18.52 20.09 22.34
N LEU A 316 17.87 19.74 23.44
CA LEU A 316 17.78 20.58 24.62
C LEU A 316 18.67 19.98 25.71
N GLY A 317 19.88 20.52 25.88
CA GLY A 317 20.89 20.03 26.83
C GLY A 317 21.88 19.02 26.25
N GLU A 318 22.81 18.55 27.09
CA GLU A 318 23.77 17.50 26.75
C GLU A 318 23.11 16.12 26.88
N ILE A 319 23.17 15.33 25.82
CA ILE A 319 22.72 13.93 25.83
C ILE A 319 23.89 13.08 26.29
N ASP A 320 23.69 12.25 27.31
CA ASP A 320 24.64 11.23 27.70
C ASP A 320 24.61 10.06 26.70
N TYR A 321 25.46 10.15 25.68
CA TYR A 321 25.61 9.12 24.65
C TYR A 321 26.17 7.81 25.20
N GLU A 322 26.93 7.84 26.30
CA GLU A 322 27.55 6.64 26.86
C GLU A 322 26.50 5.75 27.53
N ALA A 323 25.58 6.34 28.29
CA ALA A 323 24.45 5.61 28.89
C ALA A 323 23.56 4.95 27.83
N VAL A 324 23.27 5.65 26.73
CA VAL A 324 22.43 5.11 25.64
C VAL A 324 23.12 3.94 24.93
N VAL A 325 24.43 4.05 24.69
CA VAL A 325 25.20 3.01 23.98
C VAL A 325 25.38 1.75 24.83
N LYS A 326 25.44 1.87 26.17
CA LYS A 326 25.45 0.73 27.09
C LYS A 326 24.14 -0.06 27.07
N LEU A 327 23.01 0.63 26.89
CA LEU A 327 21.69 -0.02 26.75
C LEU A 327 21.48 -0.61 25.35
N ALA A 328 22.18 -0.12 24.34
CA ALA A 328 22.09 -0.56 22.94
C ALA A 328 23.12 -1.64 22.56
N GLU A 329 23.34 -2.63 23.43
CA GLU A 329 24.26 -3.72 23.15
C GLU A 329 23.74 -4.61 22.00
N GLY A 330 24.59 -4.86 21.00
CA GLY A 330 24.23 -5.67 19.82
C GLY A 330 23.45 -4.92 18.72
N PHE A 331 23.16 -3.63 18.92
CA PHE A 331 22.41 -2.83 17.94
C PHE A 331 23.28 -2.50 16.73
N ASN A 332 22.72 -2.64 15.53
CA ASN A 332 23.36 -2.19 14.30
C ASN A 332 23.14 -0.67 14.09
N GLY A 333 23.78 -0.09 13.07
CA GLY A 333 23.63 1.34 12.78
C GLY A 333 22.19 1.76 12.41
N ALA A 334 21.40 0.87 11.82
CA ALA A 334 19.99 1.15 11.53
C ALA A 334 19.11 1.09 12.80
N ASP A 335 19.42 0.20 13.74
CA ASP A 335 18.72 0.13 15.03
C ASP A 335 19.01 1.38 15.87
N LEU A 336 20.28 1.84 15.90
CA LEU A 336 20.66 3.09 16.57
C LEU A 336 19.96 4.32 15.96
N ARG A 337 19.74 4.29 14.64
CA ARG A 337 18.93 5.32 13.97
C ARG A 337 17.47 5.28 14.43
N ASN A 338 16.89 4.10 14.54
CA ASN A 338 15.52 3.94 15.06
C ASN A 338 15.41 4.48 16.49
N VAL A 339 16.41 4.22 17.35
CA VAL A 339 16.46 4.79 18.71
C VAL A 339 16.40 6.32 18.68
N CYS A 340 17.15 6.99 17.79
CA CYS A 340 17.04 8.44 17.62
C CYS A 340 15.65 8.89 17.15
N THR A 341 15.02 8.11 16.27
CA THR A 341 13.66 8.40 15.74
C THR A 341 12.61 8.27 16.86
N GLU A 342 12.72 7.23 17.68
CA GLU A 342 11.88 6.98 18.86
C GLU A 342 12.01 8.09 19.89
N ALA A 343 13.25 8.46 20.25
CA ALA A 343 13.51 9.55 21.19
C ALA A 343 12.85 10.85 20.72
N GLY A 344 12.84 11.09 19.41
CA GLY A 344 12.13 12.20 18.80
C GLY A 344 10.63 12.16 18.99
N MET A 345 10.01 11.01 18.79
CA MET A 345 8.57 10.83 18.96
C MET A 345 8.14 10.96 20.42
N PHE A 346 8.97 10.48 21.35
CA PHE A 346 8.77 10.73 22.78
C PHE A 346 8.84 12.22 23.13
N ALA A 347 9.66 13.02 22.43
CA ALA A 347 9.68 14.47 22.63
C ALA A 347 8.36 15.12 22.17
N ILE A 348 7.80 14.71 21.02
CA ILE A 348 6.47 15.15 20.57
C ILE A 348 5.39 14.78 21.60
N ARG A 349 5.42 13.55 22.13
CA ARG A 349 4.46 13.07 23.13
C ARG A 349 4.43 13.92 24.40
N ALA A 350 5.54 14.56 24.74
CA ALA A 350 5.67 15.43 25.91
C ALA A 350 5.37 16.91 25.62
N GLU A 351 4.75 17.22 24.46
CA GLU A 351 4.49 18.60 23.97
C GLU A 351 5.74 19.48 23.92
N ARG A 352 6.92 18.88 23.76
CA ARG A 352 8.17 19.63 23.56
C ARG A 352 8.25 19.97 22.08
N ASP A 353 8.45 21.25 21.77
CA ASP A 353 8.39 21.87 20.42
C ASP A 353 9.43 21.38 19.40
N TYR A 354 10.04 20.19 19.54
CA TYR A 354 11.07 19.72 18.62
C TYR A 354 11.10 18.21 18.47
N VAL A 355 11.62 17.80 17.31
CA VAL A 355 11.88 16.44 16.77
C VAL A 355 10.65 15.88 16.04
N ILE A 356 10.67 15.49 14.74
CA ILE A 356 11.30 14.30 14.13
C ILE A 356 11.79 14.50 12.66
N GLN A 357 12.85 13.73 12.37
CA GLN A 357 13.45 13.20 11.13
C GLN A 357 12.62 13.16 9.82
N GLU A 358 13.31 13.42 8.71
CA GLU A 358 12.84 13.40 7.32
C GLU A 358 12.90 11.99 6.67
N ASP A 359 12.84 10.92 7.47
CA ASP A 359 12.55 9.58 6.94
C ASP A 359 11.11 9.28 7.29
N PHE A 360 10.25 9.44 6.28
CA PHE A 360 8.88 8.98 6.32
C PHE A 360 8.86 7.55 6.85
N MET A 361 8.26 7.31 8.02
CA MET A 361 7.92 5.94 8.44
C MET A 361 7.20 5.27 7.29
N LYS A 362 7.80 4.25 6.70
CA LYS A 362 7.38 3.73 5.38
C LYS A 362 6.22 2.75 5.52
N GLY A 363 6.29 1.90 6.54
CA GLY A 363 5.31 0.86 6.79
C GLY A 363 5.06 0.62 8.27
N VAL A 364 3.79 0.40 8.60
CA VAL A 364 3.32 -0.05 9.91
C VAL A 364 2.89 -1.50 9.81
N LEU A 365 3.40 -2.37 10.67
CA LEU A 365 2.98 -3.76 10.81
C LEU A 365 2.09 -3.91 12.04
N LEU A 366 0.84 -4.31 11.83
CA LEU A 366 -0.11 -4.72 12.85
C LEU A 366 -0.03 -6.23 13.03
N TYR A 367 0.26 -6.70 14.24
CA TYR A 367 0.26 -8.14 14.53
C TYR A 367 -0.45 -8.47 15.84
N GLY A 368 -0.96 -9.71 15.95
CA GLY A 368 -1.55 -10.24 17.18
C GLY A 368 -2.51 -11.40 16.90
N PRO A 369 -3.24 -11.89 17.91
CA PRO A 369 -4.21 -12.98 17.75
C PRO A 369 -5.32 -12.64 16.75
N PRO A 370 -5.92 -13.63 16.07
CA PRO A 370 -7.07 -13.40 15.20
C PRO A 370 -8.28 -12.88 16.01
N GLY A 371 -9.11 -12.05 15.38
CA GLY A 371 -10.32 -11.52 16.02
C GLY A 371 -10.10 -10.34 16.98
N THR A 372 -8.89 -9.77 17.05
CA THR A 372 -8.59 -8.56 17.85
C THR A 372 -8.89 -7.24 17.11
N GLY A 373 -9.41 -7.29 15.88
CA GLY A 373 -9.86 -6.10 15.17
C GLY A 373 -8.79 -5.33 14.38
N LYS A 374 -7.67 -5.96 13.99
CA LYS A 374 -6.62 -5.37 13.12
C LYS A 374 -7.20 -4.67 11.88
N THR A 375 -8.07 -5.37 11.14
CA THR A 375 -8.76 -4.84 9.95
C THR A 375 -9.71 -3.69 10.29
N LEU A 376 -10.38 -3.74 11.46
CA LEU A 376 -11.28 -2.67 11.91
C LEU A 376 -10.49 -1.40 12.26
N LEU A 377 -9.33 -1.55 12.91
CA LEU A 377 -8.43 -0.45 13.22
C LEU A 377 -7.99 0.27 11.95
N ALA A 378 -7.48 -0.48 10.96
CA ALA A 378 -7.05 0.09 9.68
C ALA A 378 -8.19 0.83 8.94
N ARG A 379 -9.40 0.27 8.94
CA ARG A 379 -10.59 0.91 8.36
C ARG A 379 -10.99 2.20 9.09
N ALA A 380 -10.92 2.22 10.42
CA ALA A 380 -11.21 3.42 11.20
C ALA A 380 -10.23 4.54 10.86
N ILE A 381 -8.94 4.23 10.68
CA ILE A 381 -7.94 5.24 10.27
C ILE A 381 -8.22 5.75 8.85
N ALA A 382 -8.55 4.85 7.93
CA ALA A 382 -8.90 5.20 6.56
C ALA A 382 -10.15 6.09 6.46
N SER A 383 -11.14 5.90 7.34
CA SER A 383 -12.36 6.72 7.37
C SER A 383 -12.13 8.13 7.93
N ASN A 384 -11.14 8.30 8.81
CA ASN A 384 -10.91 9.59 9.47
C ASN A 384 -9.87 10.45 8.72
N ILE A 385 -9.06 9.85 7.87
CA ILE A 385 -8.10 10.53 7.00
C ILE A 385 -8.75 10.68 5.62
N ASP A 386 -8.86 11.91 5.10
CA ASP A 386 -9.31 12.17 3.73
C ASP A 386 -8.20 11.81 2.72
N ALA A 387 -7.93 10.51 2.58
CA ALA A 387 -6.92 9.94 1.70
C ALA A 387 -7.49 8.72 0.97
N ASN A 388 -6.99 8.46 -0.24
CA ASN A 388 -7.40 7.30 -1.01
C ASN A 388 -7.00 6.01 -0.28
N PHE A 389 -7.97 5.16 0.03
CA PHE A 389 -7.73 3.90 0.72
C PHE A 389 -7.73 2.73 -0.26
N LEU A 390 -6.62 1.99 -0.31
CA LEU A 390 -6.46 0.78 -1.10
C LEU A 390 -6.43 -0.41 -0.16
N LYS A 391 -7.52 -1.18 -0.09
CA LYS A 391 -7.56 -2.44 0.67
C LYS A 391 -7.20 -3.60 -0.23
N VAL A 392 -6.18 -4.35 0.18
CA VAL A 392 -5.71 -5.53 -0.54
C VAL A 392 -5.59 -6.69 0.43
N VAL A 393 -6.23 -7.80 0.11
CA VAL A 393 -6.04 -9.07 0.81
C VAL A 393 -4.94 -9.83 0.07
N SER A 394 -3.89 -10.21 0.78
CA SER A 394 -2.68 -10.77 0.16
C SER A 394 -2.94 -12.12 -0.54
N SER A 395 -3.93 -12.90 -0.07
CA SER A 395 -4.40 -14.12 -0.74
C SER A 395 -5.06 -13.86 -2.10
N ALA A 396 -5.66 -12.68 -2.31
CA ALA A 396 -6.31 -12.32 -3.57
C ALA A 396 -5.33 -11.87 -4.67
N ILE A 397 -4.06 -11.60 -4.30
CA ILE A 397 -3.01 -11.20 -5.24
C ILE A 397 -2.43 -12.43 -5.98
N ILE A 398 -2.56 -13.62 -5.41
CA ILE A 398 -1.91 -14.83 -5.91
C ILE A 398 -2.72 -15.39 -7.09
N ASP A 399 -2.27 -15.11 -8.31
CA ASP A 399 -2.84 -15.67 -9.53
C ASP A 399 -2.17 -16.97 -10.00
N LYS A 400 -2.89 -17.74 -10.83
CA LYS A 400 -2.38 -18.98 -11.44
C LYS A 400 -1.33 -18.73 -12.52
N TYR A 401 -1.29 -17.52 -13.08
CA TYR A 401 -0.40 -17.16 -14.17
C TYR A 401 0.91 -16.60 -13.63
N ILE A 402 2.01 -17.16 -14.13
CA ILE A 402 3.37 -16.82 -13.71
C ILE A 402 3.67 -15.34 -14.04
N GLY A 403 4.03 -14.55 -13.04
CA GLY A 403 4.44 -13.14 -13.16
C GLY A 403 3.29 -12.14 -13.16
N GLU A 404 2.03 -12.58 -13.16
CA GLU A 404 0.87 -11.68 -13.13
C GLU A 404 0.77 -10.96 -11.77
N SER A 405 0.93 -11.71 -10.69
CA SER A 405 0.92 -11.20 -9.32
C SER A 405 1.99 -10.12 -9.08
N ALA A 406 3.18 -10.26 -9.67
CA ALA A 406 4.25 -9.24 -9.59
C ALA A 406 3.90 -7.98 -10.41
N ARG A 407 3.25 -8.14 -11.58
CA ARG A 407 2.72 -7.00 -12.34
C ARG A 407 1.67 -6.24 -11.52
N LEU A 408 0.73 -6.95 -10.89
CA LEU A 408 -0.34 -6.36 -10.09
C LEU A 408 0.20 -5.50 -8.94
N ILE A 409 1.24 -5.95 -8.24
CA ILE A 409 1.92 -5.15 -7.20
C ILE A 409 2.46 -3.84 -7.80
N ARG A 410 3.17 -3.90 -8.94
CA ARG A 410 3.69 -2.68 -9.61
C ARG A 410 2.58 -1.72 -10.05
N GLU A 411 1.44 -2.26 -10.50
CA GLU A 411 0.27 -1.46 -10.87
C GLU A 411 -0.35 -0.78 -9.65
N MET A 412 -0.55 -1.51 -8.55
CA MET A 412 -1.08 -0.99 -7.29
C MET A 412 -0.23 0.16 -6.74
N PHE A 413 1.10 -0.03 -6.66
CA PHE A 413 2.02 1.04 -6.25
C PHE A 413 2.11 2.19 -7.28
N GLY A 414 1.90 1.89 -8.57
CA GLY A 414 1.75 2.90 -9.62
C GLY A 414 0.52 3.78 -9.37
N TYR A 415 -0.62 3.16 -9.13
CA TYR A 415 -1.87 3.84 -8.85
C TYR A 415 -1.79 4.71 -7.58
N ALA A 416 -1.25 4.15 -6.49
CA ALA A 416 -1.09 4.87 -5.24
C ALA A 416 -0.19 6.11 -5.38
N ARG A 417 0.82 6.04 -6.26
CA ARG A 417 1.68 7.19 -6.59
C ARG A 417 0.94 8.29 -7.33
N ASP A 418 0.07 7.91 -8.27
CA ASP A 418 -0.69 8.86 -9.09
C ASP A 418 -1.79 9.56 -8.27
N HIS A 419 -2.31 8.90 -7.22
CA HIS A 419 -3.45 9.35 -6.42
C HIS A 419 -3.08 9.75 -4.97
N GLN A 420 -1.99 10.50 -4.79
CA GLN A 420 -1.55 10.96 -3.48
C GLN A 420 -2.48 12.07 -2.90
N PRO A 421 -2.76 12.08 -1.58
CA PRO A 421 -2.33 11.15 -0.54
C PRO A 421 -3.08 9.81 -0.56
N CYS A 422 -2.39 8.70 -0.31
CA CYS A 422 -2.96 7.35 -0.40
C CYS A 422 -2.43 6.42 0.70
N ILE A 423 -3.31 5.58 1.25
CA ILE A 423 -2.99 4.54 2.24
C ILE A 423 -3.23 3.17 1.61
N ILE A 424 -2.19 2.34 1.55
CA ILE A 424 -2.28 0.94 1.12
C ILE A 424 -2.38 0.07 2.37
N PHE A 425 -3.49 -0.65 2.52
CA PHE A 425 -3.69 -1.63 3.58
C PHE A 425 -3.62 -3.04 3.01
N MET A 426 -2.61 -3.81 3.45
CA MET A 426 -2.43 -5.21 3.12
C MET A 426 -2.82 -6.10 4.29
N ASP A 427 -3.91 -6.85 4.14
CA ASP A 427 -4.34 -7.84 5.12
C ASP A 427 -3.75 -9.22 4.78
N GLU A 428 -3.63 -10.07 5.81
CA GLU A 428 -3.12 -11.45 5.72
C GLU A 428 -1.78 -11.56 4.97
N ILE A 429 -0.83 -10.66 5.29
CA ILE A 429 0.48 -10.64 4.62
C ILE A 429 1.27 -11.95 4.79
N ASP A 430 0.92 -12.78 5.77
CA ASP A 430 1.47 -14.12 5.95
C ASP A 430 1.19 -15.07 4.77
N ALA A 431 0.17 -14.80 3.94
CA ALA A 431 -0.10 -15.57 2.73
C ALA A 431 1.02 -15.46 1.68
N ILE A 432 1.65 -14.28 1.57
CA ILE A 432 2.75 -14.03 0.60
C ILE A 432 4.12 -13.85 1.27
N GLY A 433 4.13 -13.52 2.56
CA GLY A 433 5.31 -13.18 3.35
C GLY A 433 6.03 -14.37 3.98
N GLY A 434 5.69 -15.61 3.63
CA GLY A 434 6.27 -16.81 4.23
C GLY A 434 7.79 -16.94 4.04
N ARG A 435 8.46 -17.54 5.05
CA ARG A 435 9.91 -17.80 5.00
C ARG A 435 10.32 -18.59 3.76
N ARG A 436 11.50 -18.27 3.23
CA ARG A 436 12.11 -18.92 2.06
C ARG A 436 12.44 -20.39 2.35
N PHE A 437 11.67 -21.30 1.78
CA PHE A 437 12.07 -22.71 1.70
C PHE A 437 12.84 -22.95 0.40
N SER A 438 14.04 -23.53 0.51
CA SER A 438 14.88 -23.88 -0.63
C SER A 438 14.33 -25.04 -1.47
N GLU A 439 13.38 -25.81 -0.92
CA GLU A 439 12.67 -26.91 -1.56
C GLU A 439 11.18 -26.58 -1.62
N GLY A 440 10.79 -25.76 -2.59
CA GLY A 440 9.40 -25.32 -2.79
C GLY A 440 8.81 -25.79 -4.10
N THR A 441 7.49 -26.00 -4.10
CA THR A 441 6.67 -26.24 -5.29
C THR A 441 6.72 -25.03 -6.24
N SER A 442 6.26 -25.19 -7.48
CA SER A 442 6.19 -24.07 -8.44
C SER A 442 5.35 -22.89 -7.93
N ALA A 443 4.37 -23.14 -7.06
CA ALA A 443 3.55 -22.10 -6.45
C ALA A 443 4.36 -21.26 -5.43
N ASP A 444 5.19 -21.92 -4.62
CA ASP A 444 6.04 -21.24 -3.63
C ASP A 444 7.05 -20.30 -4.32
N ARG A 445 7.58 -20.71 -5.48
CA ARG A 445 8.48 -19.86 -6.27
C ARG A 445 7.80 -18.60 -6.78
N GLU A 446 6.53 -18.69 -7.16
CA GLU A 446 5.75 -17.51 -7.59
C GLU A 446 5.47 -16.59 -6.40
N ILE A 447 5.07 -17.14 -5.25
CA ILE A 447 4.89 -16.36 -4.00
C ILE A 447 6.19 -15.62 -3.66
N GLN A 448 7.33 -16.31 -3.70
CA GLN A 448 8.62 -15.68 -3.44
C GLN A 448 8.94 -14.57 -4.44
N ARG A 449 8.61 -14.72 -5.72
CA ARG A 449 8.76 -13.66 -6.72
C ARG A 449 7.90 -12.44 -6.38
N THR A 450 6.64 -12.63 -5.99
CA THR A 450 5.75 -11.54 -5.59
C THR A 450 6.25 -10.82 -4.33
N LEU A 451 6.78 -11.56 -3.36
CA LEU A 451 7.37 -11.00 -2.16
C LEU A 451 8.59 -10.14 -2.49
N MET A 452 9.47 -10.60 -3.38
CA MET A 452 10.64 -9.82 -3.81
C MET A 452 10.24 -8.52 -4.51
N GLU A 453 9.22 -8.56 -5.37
CA GLU A 453 8.70 -7.34 -6.00
C GLU A 453 8.10 -6.38 -4.96
N LEU A 454 7.34 -6.89 -3.99
CA LEU A 454 6.83 -6.08 -2.87
C LEU A 454 7.99 -5.42 -2.09
N LEU A 455 9.04 -6.17 -1.79
CA LEU A 455 10.24 -5.65 -1.11
C LEU A 455 10.94 -4.57 -1.94
N ASN A 456 11.06 -4.77 -3.26
CA ASN A 456 11.64 -3.78 -4.17
C ASN A 456 10.83 -2.48 -4.18
N GLN A 457 9.49 -2.57 -4.22
CA GLN A 457 8.61 -1.40 -4.14
C GLN A 457 8.70 -0.70 -2.77
N LEU A 458 8.86 -1.46 -1.68
CA LEU A 458 9.05 -0.95 -0.32
C LEU A 458 10.42 -0.29 -0.08
N ASP A 459 11.47 -0.74 -0.76
CA ASP A 459 12.79 -0.10 -0.69
C ASP A 459 12.87 1.15 -1.57
N GLY A 460 12.19 1.14 -2.73
CA GLY A 460 11.99 2.31 -3.58
C GLY A 460 11.19 3.45 -2.92
N PHE A 461 10.66 3.19 -1.73
CA PHE A 461 9.83 4.09 -0.93
C PHE A 461 10.59 5.29 -0.34
N ASP A 462 11.93 5.31 -0.36
CA ASP A 462 12.75 6.49 0.03
C ASP A 462 12.55 7.72 -0.89
N GLN A 463 11.89 7.58 -2.03
CA GLN A 463 11.49 8.68 -2.92
C GLN A 463 9.96 8.86 -3.00
N LEU A 464 9.19 8.06 -2.28
CA LEU A 464 7.73 8.08 -2.38
C LEU A 464 7.16 9.22 -1.54
N GLY A 465 6.25 9.99 -2.15
CA GLY A 465 5.59 11.15 -1.55
C GLY A 465 4.60 10.78 -0.44
N LYS A 466 3.36 11.25 -0.52
CA LYS A 466 2.35 11.09 0.54
C LYS A 466 1.64 9.71 0.53
N VAL A 467 2.36 8.64 0.20
CA VAL A 467 1.83 7.27 0.23
C VAL A 467 2.26 6.59 1.52
N LYS A 468 1.36 5.89 2.20
CA LYS A 468 1.65 5.14 3.43
C LYS A 468 1.17 3.69 3.32
N MET A 469 1.90 2.76 3.93
CA MET A 469 1.53 1.35 3.92
C MET A 469 1.25 0.83 5.34
N ILE A 470 0.18 0.06 5.48
CA ILE A 470 -0.19 -0.68 6.68
C ILE A 470 -0.28 -2.16 6.30
N MET A 471 0.41 -3.03 7.02
CA MET A 471 0.32 -4.47 6.86
C MET A 471 -0.29 -5.09 8.11
N ALA A 472 -1.12 -6.12 7.96
CA ALA A 472 -1.67 -6.89 9.08
C ALA A 472 -1.31 -8.38 8.96
N THR A 473 -0.90 -8.99 10.07
CA THR A 473 -0.64 -10.42 10.19
C THR A 473 -1.23 -10.98 11.48
N ASN A 474 -1.62 -12.25 11.45
CA ASN A 474 -1.95 -13.01 12.66
C ASN A 474 -0.74 -13.79 13.19
N ARG A 475 0.27 -14.05 12.34
CA ARG A 475 1.41 -14.92 12.61
C ARG A 475 2.72 -14.20 12.23
N PRO A 476 3.31 -13.41 13.13
CA PRO A 476 4.56 -12.70 12.84
C PRO A 476 5.77 -13.63 12.73
N ASP A 477 5.69 -14.86 13.27
CA ASP A 477 6.74 -15.88 13.25
C ASP A 477 7.00 -16.45 11.84
N VAL A 478 5.96 -16.55 11.01
CA VAL A 478 6.03 -17.10 9.64
C VAL A 478 6.61 -16.10 8.64
N LEU A 479 6.65 -14.80 8.99
CA LEU A 479 7.10 -13.75 8.09
C LEU A 479 8.60 -13.82 7.79
N ASP A 480 8.97 -13.47 6.56
CA ASP A 480 10.36 -13.31 6.14
C ASP A 480 11.02 -12.16 6.95
N PRO A 481 12.14 -12.42 7.64
CA PRO A 481 12.89 -11.38 8.36
C PRO A 481 13.28 -10.17 7.49
N ALA A 482 13.32 -10.32 6.17
CA ALA A 482 13.56 -9.25 5.22
C ALA A 482 12.50 -8.15 5.29
N LEU A 483 11.22 -8.48 5.55
CA LEU A 483 10.16 -7.49 5.75
C LEU A 483 10.35 -6.70 7.06
N LEU A 484 10.86 -7.37 8.09
CA LEU A 484 11.02 -6.82 9.44
C LEU A 484 12.24 -5.92 9.62
N ARG A 485 13.05 -5.73 8.57
CA ARG A 485 14.26 -4.92 8.59
C ARG A 485 13.95 -3.42 8.68
N PRO A 486 14.73 -2.64 9.44
CA PRO A 486 14.62 -1.18 9.51
C PRO A 486 14.72 -0.50 8.13
N GLY A 487 13.77 0.38 7.83
CA GLY A 487 13.61 1.09 6.56
C GLY A 487 12.62 0.43 5.58
N ARG A 488 11.87 -0.57 6.03
CA ARG A 488 10.70 -1.16 5.34
C ARG A 488 9.49 -1.09 6.28
N LEU A 489 9.41 -2.01 7.25
CA LEU A 489 8.42 -2.00 8.34
C LEU A 489 9.07 -1.42 9.60
N ASP A 490 9.02 -0.10 9.72
CA ASP A 490 9.66 0.64 10.80
C ASP A 490 8.91 0.48 12.12
N ARG A 491 7.57 0.44 12.06
CA ARG A 491 6.69 0.37 13.23
C ARG A 491 6.03 -1.00 13.32
N LYS A 492 6.16 -1.64 14.48
CA LYS A 492 5.55 -2.93 14.79
C LYS A 492 4.60 -2.71 15.98
N ILE A 493 3.31 -2.72 15.70
CA ILE A 493 2.27 -2.50 16.70
C ILE A 493 1.64 -3.85 17.04
N GLU A 494 1.84 -4.26 18.29
CA GLU A 494 1.19 -5.45 18.84
C GLU A 494 -0.22 -5.10 19.29
N ILE A 495 -1.19 -5.90 18.85
CA ILE A 495 -2.57 -5.84 19.33
C ILE A 495 -2.80 -7.02 20.27
N PRO A 496 -2.67 -6.81 21.60
CA PRO A 496 -2.89 -7.85 22.58
C PRO A 496 -4.37 -8.22 22.68
N LEU A 497 -4.66 -9.26 23.46
CA LEU A 497 -6.04 -9.56 23.86
C LEU A 497 -6.59 -8.41 24.74
N PRO A 498 -7.89 -8.09 24.63
CA PRO A 498 -8.47 -6.98 25.36
C PRO A 498 -8.46 -7.24 26.87
N ASN A 499 -7.99 -6.24 27.64
CA ASN A 499 -8.05 -6.21 29.11
C ASN A 499 -9.50 -6.16 29.62
N GLU A 500 -9.74 -6.37 30.91
CA GLU A 500 -11.09 -6.33 31.50
C GLU A 500 -11.83 -5.01 31.19
N GLN A 501 -11.14 -3.88 31.34
CA GLN A 501 -11.66 -2.56 30.98
C GLN A 501 -11.94 -2.44 29.48
N SER A 502 -10.98 -2.85 28.63
CA SER A 502 -11.14 -2.88 27.17
C SER A 502 -12.34 -3.75 26.73
N ARG A 503 -12.55 -4.92 27.35
CA ARG A 503 -13.69 -5.81 27.10
C ARG A 503 -15.00 -5.14 27.46
N MET A 504 -15.05 -4.41 28.58
CA MET A 504 -16.23 -3.66 28.98
C MET A 504 -16.57 -2.56 27.96
N GLU A 505 -15.59 -1.82 27.47
CA GLU A 505 -15.78 -0.79 26.44
C GLU A 505 -16.30 -1.39 25.13
N ILE A 506 -15.65 -2.45 24.64
CA ILE A 506 -16.05 -3.16 23.41
C ILE A 506 -17.48 -3.68 23.52
N LEU A 507 -17.82 -4.28 24.67
CA LEU A 507 -19.16 -4.79 24.92
C LEU A 507 -20.19 -3.66 24.95
N LYS A 508 -19.89 -2.51 25.56
CA LYS A 508 -20.78 -1.34 25.58
C LYS A 508 -21.04 -0.80 24.16
N ILE A 509 -20.00 -0.72 23.32
CA ILE A 509 -20.11 -0.25 21.93
C ILE A 509 -21.02 -1.17 21.12
N HIS A 510 -20.77 -2.48 21.14
CA HIS A 510 -21.58 -3.44 20.39
C HIS A 510 -23.00 -3.56 20.92
N ALA A 511 -23.17 -3.44 22.24
CA ALA A 511 -24.47 -3.47 22.85
C ALA A 511 -25.27 -2.19 22.56
N ALA A 512 -24.65 -1.05 22.20
CA ALA A 512 -25.38 0.20 21.94
C ALA A 512 -26.40 0.08 20.78
N GLY A 513 -26.16 -0.83 19.83
CA GLY A 513 -27.08 -1.11 18.73
C GLY A 513 -28.21 -2.09 19.06
N VAL A 514 -28.22 -2.71 20.24
CA VAL A 514 -29.19 -3.74 20.64
C VAL A 514 -30.28 -3.14 21.52
N ALA A 515 -31.54 -3.50 21.27
CA ALA A 515 -32.68 -3.12 22.13
C ALA A 515 -32.61 -3.87 23.46
N LYS A 516 -32.56 -3.13 24.58
CA LYS A 516 -32.39 -3.68 25.93
C LYS A 516 -33.53 -3.25 26.83
N LEU A 517 -33.90 -4.12 27.77
CA LEU A 517 -34.80 -3.79 28.85
C LEU A 517 -34.06 -3.88 30.19
N GLY A 518 -33.97 -2.76 30.90
CA GLY A 518 -33.29 -2.66 32.19
C GLY A 518 -31.80 -2.31 32.10
N GLU A 519 -31.17 -2.12 33.25
CA GLU A 519 -29.71 -1.94 33.35
C GLU A 519 -29.02 -3.30 33.30
N ILE A 520 -28.20 -3.50 32.28
CA ILE A 520 -27.37 -4.70 32.14
C ILE A 520 -26.07 -4.44 32.88
N ASP A 521 -25.77 -5.30 33.87
CA ASP A 521 -24.47 -5.30 34.53
C ASP A 521 -23.42 -5.94 33.59
N TYR A 522 -22.69 -5.08 32.87
CA TYR A 522 -21.59 -5.49 32.00
C TYR A 522 -20.39 -6.02 32.78
N GLU A 523 -20.21 -5.64 34.05
CA GLU A 523 -19.08 -6.09 34.85
C GLU A 523 -19.18 -7.59 35.13
N ALA A 524 -20.37 -8.06 35.51
CA ALA A 524 -20.64 -9.49 35.68
C ALA A 524 -20.42 -10.29 34.38
N VAL A 525 -20.82 -9.75 33.22
CA VAL A 525 -20.65 -10.40 31.92
C VAL A 525 -19.16 -10.48 31.54
N VAL A 526 -18.40 -9.42 31.78
CA VAL A 526 -16.96 -9.36 31.46
C VAL A 526 -16.13 -10.29 32.35
N LYS A 527 -16.49 -10.43 33.63
CA LYS A 527 -15.85 -11.40 34.55
C LYS A 527 -16.02 -12.85 34.07
N LEU A 528 -17.14 -13.18 33.44
CA LEU A 528 -17.38 -14.50 32.85
C LEU A 528 -16.72 -14.68 31.48
N ALA A 529 -16.46 -13.59 30.76
CA ALA A 529 -15.87 -13.56 29.43
C ALA A 529 -14.34 -13.43 29.47
N GLU A 530 -13.67 -14.29 30.26
CA GLU A 530 -12.21 -14.29 30.38
C GLU A 530 -11.55 -14.78 29.08
N GLY A 531 -10.57 -14.03 28.58
CA GLY A 531 -9.83 -14.37 27.35
C GLY A 531 -10.63 -14.20 26.04
N PHE A 532 -11.79 -13.55 26.06
CA PHE A 532 -12.59 -13.31 24.84
C PHE A 532 -11.91 -12.26 23.95
N ASN A 533 -11.91 -12.49 22.64
CA ASN A 533 -11.43 -11.50 21.66
C ASN A 533 -12.56 -10.50 21.30
N GLY A 534 -12.25 -9.47 20.50
CA GLY A 534 -13.26 -8.47 20.11
C GLY A 534 -14.40 -9.06 19.26
N ALA A 535 -14.09 -10.04 18.40
CA ALA A 535 -15.09 -10.75 17.61
C ALA A 535 -16.02 -11.62 18.46
N ASP A 536 -15.50 -12.27 19.50
CA ASP A 536 -16.23 -13.09 20.46
C ASP A 536 -17.22 -12.22 21.23
N LEU A 537 -16.81 -11.03 21.68
CA LEU A 537 -17.68 -10.08 22.37
C LEU A 537 -18.81 -9.56 21.47
N ARG A 538 -18.52 -9.35 20.19
CA ARG A 538 -19.57 -9.07 19.19
C ARG A 538 -20.51 -10.25 19.03
N ASN A 539 -20.00 -11.48 19.00
CA ASN A 539 -20.80 -12.69 18.91
C ASN A 539 -21.67 -12.89 20.16
N VAL A 540 -21.20 -12.54 21.36
CA VAL A 540 -22.00 -12.54 22.60
C VAL A 540 -23.24 -11.68 22.43
N CYS A 541 -23.10 -10.47 21.85
CA CYS A 541 -24.25 -9.58 21.61
C CYS A 541 -25.24 -10.18 20.61
N THR A 542 -24.74 -10.78 19.52
CA THR A 542 -25.58 -11.43 18.50
C THR A 542 -26.32 -12.64 19.06
N GLU A 543 -25.64 -13.50 19.83
CA GLU A 543 -26.24 -14.68 20.46
C GLU A 543 -27.27 -14.29 21.52
N ALA A 544 -27.02 -13.24 22.32
CA ALA A 544 -28.00 -12.72 23.26
C ALA A 544 -29.26 -12.22 22.54
N GLY A 545 -29.11 -11.56 21.38
CA GLY A 545 -30.23 -11.22 20.50
C GLY A 545 -30.98 -12.45 19.97
N MET A 546 -30.27 -13.50 19.57
CA MET A 546 -30.89 -14.75 19.11
C MET A 546 -31.67 -15.47 20.21
N PHE A 547 -31.21 -15.43 21.46
CA PHE A 547 -31.98 -15.96 22.60
C PHE A 547 -33.27 -15.17 22.85
N ALA A 548 -33.21 -13.83 22.73
CA ALA A 548 -34.40 -12.99 22.83
C ALA A 548 -35.42 -13.32 21.72
N ILE A 549 -34.96 -13.47 20.48
CA ILE A 549 -35.81 -13.85 19.34
C ILE A 549 -36.45 -15.24 19.56
N ARG A 550 -35.69 -16.23 20.05
CA ARG A 550 -36.23 -17.57 20.37
C ARG A 550 -37.27 -17.55 21.50
N ALA A 551 -37.19 -16.56 22.38
CA ALA A 551 -38.15 -16.34 23.45
C ALA A 551 -39.32 -15.44 23.04
N GLU A 552 -39.43 -15.09 21.75
CA GLU A 552 -40.44 -14.18 21.19
C GLU A 552 -40.44 -12.79 21.87
N ARG A 553 -39.26 -12.29 22.21
CA ARG A 553 -39.05 -10.96 22.81
C ARG A 553 -38.35 -10.01 21.83
N ASP A 554 -38.78 -8.76 21.84
CA ASP A 554 -38.17 -7.67 21.05
C ASP A 554 -36.99 -6.98 21.78
N TYR A 555 -36.65 -7.43 22.99
CA TYR A 555 -35.60 -6.87 23.83
C TYR A 555 -34.76 -7.96 24.50
N VAL A 556 -33.50 -7.63 24.76
CA VAL A 556 -32.55 -8.53 25.44
C VAL A 556 -32.50 -8.23 26.94
N ILE A 557 -32.48 -9.28 27.77
CA ILE A 557 -32.30 -9.20 29.23
C ILE A 557 -30.92 -9.70 29.67
N GLN A 558 -30.53 -9.40 30.91
CA GLN A 558 -29.24 -9.82 31.47
C GLN A 558 -29.03 -11.35 31.44
N GLU A 559 -30.08 -12.14 31.67
CA GLU A 559 -29.98 -13.61 31.59
C GLU A 559 -29.57 -14.11 30.21
N ASP A 560 -29.99 -13.43 29.14
CA ASP A 560 -29.67 -13.84 27.76
C ASP A 560 -28.19 -13.60 27.46
N PHE A 561 -27.62 -12.50 27.98
CA PHE A 561 -26.17 -12.26 27.93
C PHE A 561 -25.39 -13.33 28.72
N MET A 562 -25.85 -13.72 29.91
CA MET A 562 -25.18 -14.78 30.68
C MET A 562 -25.24 -16.14 29.96
N LYS A 563 -26.37 -16.49 29.34
CA LYS A 563 -26.52 -17.72 28.54
C LYS A 563 -25.62 -17.69 27.30
N ALA A 564 -25.55 -16.54 26.62
CA ALA A 564 -24.68 -16.35 25.46
C ALA A 564 -23.20 -16.54 25.79
N VAL A 565 -22.71 -15.95 26.89
CA VAL A 565 -21.32 -16.11 27.33
C VAL A 565 -21.02 -17.58 27.67
N ARG A 566 -21.90 -18.28 28.38
CA ARG A 566 -21.69 -19.71 28.71
C ARG A 566 -21.58 -20.57 27.47
N LYS A 567 -22.49 -20.40 26.51
CA LYS A 567 -22.49 -21.12 25.24
C LYS A 567 -21.19 -20.88 24.45
N LEU A 568 -20.74 -19.63 24.36
CA LEU A 568 -19.50 -19.29 23.65
C LEU A 568 -18.25 -19.78 24.39
N ASN A 569 -18.26 -19.79 25.72
CA ASN A 569 -17.16 -20.32 26.51
C ASN A 569 -17.02 -21.85 26.33
N GLU A 570 -18.13 -22.58 26.23
CA GLU A 570 -18.13 -24.01 25.87
C GLU A 570 -17.55 -24.25 24.46
N ALA A 571 -17.99 -23.45 23.47
CA ALA A 571 -17.46 -23.52 22.11
C ALA A 571 -15.95 -23.23 22.06
N LYS A 572 -15.49 -22.22 22.81
CA LYS A 572 -14.08 -21.83 22.84
C LYS A 572 -13.19 -22.88 23.53
N LYS A 573 -13.69 -23.57 24.56
CA LYS A 573 -12.99 -24.70 25.18
C LYS A 573 -12.76 -25.84 24.18
N LEU A 574 -13.73 -26.09 23.30
CA LEU A 574 -13.60 -27.06 22.21
C LEU A 574 -12.60 -26.62 21.13
N GLU A 575 -12.47 -25.33 20.85
CA GLU A 575 -11.48 -24.79 19.91
C GLU A 575 -10.05 -24.80 20.48
N SER A 576 -9.90 -24.44 21.76
CA SER A 576 -8.58 -24.33 22.43
C SER A 576 -7.85 -25.67 22.56
N SER A 577 -8.57 -26.79 22.61
CA SER A 577 -7.97 -28.14 22.63
C SER A 577 -7.32 -28.54 21.30
N SER A 578 -7.59 -27.80 20.21
CA SER A 578 -7.07 -28.11 18.87
C SER A 578 -5.74 -27.42 18.53
N HIS A 579 -5.28 -26.43 19.32
CA HIS A 579 -4.13 -25.59 18.96
C HIS A 579 -2.95 -25.55 19.96
N TYR A 580 -2.91 -26.40 20.99
CA TYR A 580 -1.81 -26.43 21.97
C TYR A 580 -1.29 -27.85 22.28
N ASN A 581 -1.13 -28.70 21.27
CA ASN A 581 -0.31 -29.92 21.36
C ASN A 581 0.74 -29.93 20.23
N ALA A 582 1.57 -28.88 20.19
CA ALA A 582 2.77 -28.83 19.34
C ALA A 582 4.06 -28.69 20.16
N ASP A 583 4.04 -29.11 21.44
CA ASP A 583 5.24 -29.46 22.21
C ASP A 583 5.39 -30.98 22.24
N PHE A 584 5.92 -31.54 21.15
CA PHE A 584 6.54 -32.87 21.15
C PHE A 584 7.88 -32.73 20.43
N GLY A 585 8.97 -32.75 21.20
CA GLY A 585 10.32 -32.76 20.65
C GLY A 585 11.40 -32.04 21.46
N LYS A 586 11.40 -32.20 22.78
CA LYS A 586 12.65 -32.16 23.56
C LYS A 586 12.72 -33.45 24.36
N ASP A 587 13.40 -34.42 23.78
CA ASP A 587 14.32 -35.34 24.45
C ASP A 587 15.36 -35.79 23.42
#